data_AF-A0A519DDK1-F1
#
_entry.id   AF-A0A519DDK1-F1
#
_cell.length_a   1.000
_cell.length_b   1.000
_cell.length_c   1.000
_cell.angle_alpha   90.00
_cell.angle_beta   90.00
_cell.angle_gamma   90.00
#
_symmetry.space_group_name_H-M   'P 1'
#
loop_
_entity.id
_entity.type
_entity.pdbx_description
1 polymer ?
#
loop_
_entity_poly.entity_id
_entity_poly.type
_entity_poly.pdbx_seq_one_letter_code
_entity_poly.pdbx_strand_id
1 'polypeptide(L)'
;YGHLDAASIEGKTVGQKVSAGEVICWMGDKHENGGWEPHLHFQLSLVEPQTHDLPGVVAPEDRQQALLDYPDPRLVLGPLY
;
A
#
# COMPACT_ATOMS: atom_id res chain seq x y z
N TYR A 1 -1.88 1.26 -0.08
CA TYR A 1 -1.65 1.88 -1.40
C TYR A 1 -1.23 3.32 -1.15
N GLY A 2 -0.01 3.69 -1.55
CA GLY A 2 0.54 5.04 -1.38
C GLY A 2 0.95 5.68 -2.72
N HIS A 3 1.32 6.96 -2.67
CA HIS A 3 1.63 7.79 -3.84
C HIS A 3 0.47 7.91 -4.84
N LEU A 4 -0.74 8.04 -4.31
CA LEU A 4 -1.96 8.17 -5.09
C LEU A 4 -2.32 9.65 -5.30
N ASP A 5 -3.05 9.93 -6.38
CA ASP A 5 -3.65 11.24 -6.65
C ASP A 5 -4.64 11.58 -5.53
N ALA A 6 -4.51 12.75 -4.93
CA ALA A 6 -5.35 13.21 -3.84
C ALA A 6 -6.83 13.28 -4.23
N ALA A 7 -7.17 13.52 -5.50
CA ALA A 7 -8.55 13.47 -5.97
C ALA A 7 -9.18 12.07 -5.84
N SER A 8 -8.36 11.01 -5.78
CA SER A 8 -8.84 9.62 -5.65
C SER A 8 -9.58 9.33 -4.33
N ILE A 9 -9.38 10.15 -3.30
CA ILE A 9 -10.08 10.00 -2.01
C ILE A 9 -11.44 10.70 -1.98
N GLU A 10 -11.78 11.50 -3.00
CA GLU A 10 -13.06 12.20 -3.05
C GLU A 10 -14.22 11.18 -3.06
N GLY A 11 -15.15 11.34 -2.12
CA GLY A 11 -16.29 10.43 -1.97
C GLY A 11 -15.95 9.06 -1.38
N LYS A 12 -14.70 8.80 -0.97
CA LYS A 12 -14.33 7.58 -0.26
C LYS A 12 -14.56 7.71 1.25
N THR A 13 -14.96 6.61 1.88
CA THR A 13 -15.15 6.55 3.34
C THR A 13 -14.55 5.29 3.95
N VAL A 14 -14.15 5.38 5.22
CA VAL A 14 -13.67 4.21 5.98
C VAL A 14 -14.79 3.17 6.08
N GLY A 15 -14.48 1.92 5.77
CA GLY A 15 -15.45 0.81 5.74
C GLY A 15 -16.17 0.65 4.40
N GLN A 16 -15.89 1.49 3.40
CA GLN A 16 -16.38 1.29 2.03
C GLN A 16 -15.89 -0.05 1.48
N LYS A 17 -16.82 -0.86 0.97
CA LYS A 17 -16.49 -2.13 0.30
C LYS A 17 -15.90 -1.85 -1.07
N VAL A 18 -14.89 -2.64 -1.44
CA VAL A 18 -14.27 -2.64 -2.77
C VAL A 18 -14.46 -4.01 -3.41
N SER A 19 -14.68 -4.04 -4.72
CA SER A 19 -14.82 -5.28 -5.49
C SER A 19 -13.57 -5.57 -6.33
N ALA A 20 -13.31 -6.85 -6.62
CA ALA A 20 -12.23 -7.20 -7.53
C ALA A 20 -12.44 -6.55 -8.92
N GLY A 21 -11.42 -5.89 -9.44
CA GLY A 21 -11.49 -5.13 -10.70
C GLY A 21 -12.05 -3.71 -10.58
N GLU A 22 -12.50 -3.29 -9.39
CA GLU A 22 -12.90 -1.91 -9.16
C GLU A 22 -11.69 -0.97 -9.21
N VAL A 23 -11.81 0.13 -9.94
CA VAL A 23 -10.84 1.22 -9.90
C VAL A 23 -11.07 2.03 -8.62
N ILE A 24 -10.14 1.92 -7.69
CA ILE A 24 -10.24 2.59 -6.37
C ILE A 24 -9.44 3.88 -6.27
N CYS A 25 -8.45 4.10 -7.16
CA CYS A 25 -7.58 5.27 -7.18
C CYS A 25 -6.75 5.35 -8.47
N TRP A 26 -6.08 6.49 -8.65
CA TRP A 26 -5.04 6.74 -9.67
C TRP A 26 -3.69 7.05 -9.00
N MET A 27 -2.59 6.81 -9.72
CA MET A 27 -1.25 7.21 -9.26
C MET A 27 -1.13 8.73 -9.26
N GLY A 28 -0.56 9.28 -8.20
CA GLY A 28 -0.32 10.72 -8.07
C GLY A 28 0.85 11.15 -8.93
N ASP A 29 0.86 12.43 -9.28
CA ASP A 29 1.99 13.01 -10.00
C ASP A 29 3.20 13.26 -9.07
N LYS A 30 4.29 13.76 -9.64
CA LYS A 30 5.53 14.06 -8.89
C LYS A 30 5.33 15.06 -7.73
N HIS A 31 4.32 15.93 -7.80
CA HIS A 31 4.03 16.91 -6.75
C HIS A 31 3.28 16.28 -5.57
N GLU A 32 2.66 15.12 -5.77
CA GLU A 32 1.87 14.41 -4.75
C GLU A 32 2.65 13.26 -4.10
N ASN A 33 3.69 12.75 -4.76
CA ASN A 33 4.43 11.57 -4.31
C ASN A 33 5.82 11.87 -3.71
N GLY A 34 6.11 13.13 -3.39
CA GLY A 34 7.41 13.54 -2.83
C GLY A 34 8.49 13.78 -3.88
N GLY A 35 8.13 14.06 -5.13
CA GLY A 35 9.05 14.45 -6.20
C GLY A 35 9.53 13.32 -7.10
N TRP A 36 9.01 12.10 -6.92
CA TRP A 36 9.40 10.90 -7.64
C TRP A 36 8.57 10.73 -8.93
N GLU A 37 9.07 9.91 -9.85
CA GLU A 37 8.27 9.52 -11.02
C GLU A 37 7.00 8.79 -10.58
N PRO A 38 5.84 8.98 -11.24
CA PRO A 38 4.59 8.35 -10.85
C PRO A 38 4.72 6.83 -10.71
N HIS A 39 4.41 6.32 -9.52
CA HIS A 39 4.50 4.91 -9.18
C HIS A 39 3.52 4.56 -8.06
N LEU A 40 3.27 3.26 -7.86
CA LEU A 40 2.45 2.76 -6.78
C LEU A 40 3.34 2.26 -5.62
N HIS A 41 3.09 2.75 -4.40
CA HIS A 41 3.58 2.10 -3.19
C HIS A 41 2.57 1.05 -2.70
N PHE A 42 2.93 -0.23 -2.82
CA PHE A 42 2.09 -1.34 -2.38
C PHE A 42 2.69 -2.01 -1.15
N GLN A 43 1.90 -2.12 -0.09
CA GLN A 43 2.24 -2.83 1.14
C GLN A 43 1.16 -3.86 1.44
N LEU A 44 1.56 -5.00 1.98
CA LEU A 44 0.72 -6.14 2.27
C LEU A 44 0.93 -6.54 3.74
N SER A 45 -0.18 -6.78 4.46
CA SER A 45 -0.16 -7.19 5.86
C SER A 45 -1.28 -8.20 6.13
N LEU A 46 -0.99 -9.20 6.96
CA LEU A 46 -1.97 -10.11 7.56
C LEU A 46 -2.52 -9.57 8.89
N VAL A 47 -1.88 -8.56 9.46
CA VAL A 47 -2.33 -7.85 10.66
C VAL A 47 -2.97 -6.54 10.23
N GLU A 48 -4.18 -6.26 10.72
CA GLU A 48 -4.86 -5.00 10.44
C GLU A 48 -4.03 -3.82 10.98
N PRO A 49 -3.65 -2.85 10.13
CA PRO A 49 -2.89 -1.69 10.59
C PRO A 49 -3.77 -0.78 11.45
N GLN A 50 -3.17 -0.14 12.45
CA GLN A 50 -3.89 0.84 13.27
C GLN A 50 -4.20 2.14 12.52
N THR A 51 -3.42 2.44 11.46
CA THR A 51 -3.55 3.64 10.64
C THR A 51 -3.41 3.27 9.15
N HIS A 52 -3.22 4.27 8.29
CA HIS A 52 -2.97 4.08 6.86
C HIS A 52 -1.53 3.66 6.53
N ASP A 53 -0.65 3.57 7.53
CA ASP A 53 0.78 3.31 7.35
C ASP A 53 1.20 1.96 7.94
N LEU A 54 2.27 1.40 7.38
CA LEU A 54 2.90 0.15 7.80
C LEU A 54 4.42 0.34 7.91
N PRO A 55 5.11 -0.39 8.81
CA PRO A 55 6.55 -0.27 8.95
C PRO A 55 7.27 -0.55 7.61
N GLY A 56 8.05 0.43 7.13
CA GLY A 56 8.91 0.24 5.95
C GLY A 56 10.21 -0.49 6.24
N VAL A 57 10.60 -0.58 7.51
CA VAL A 57 11.77 -1.30 8.02
C VAL A 57 11.49 -1.74 9.45
N VAL A 58 12.09 -2.84 9.88
CA VAL A 58 11.98 -3.36 11.25
C VAL A 58 13.37 -3.60 11.84
N ALA A 59 13.46 -3.63 13.17
CA ALA A 59 14.69 -3.98 13.86
C ALA A 59 15.08 -5.45 13.58
N PRO A 60 16.38 -5.81 13.62
CA PRO A 60 16.82 -7.17 13.36
C PRO A 60 16.14 -8.24 14.23
N GLU A 61 15.86 -7.91 15.50
CA GLU A 61 15.16 -8.77 16.46
C GLU A 61 13.71 -9.07 16.08
N ASP A 62 13.03 -8.13 15.42
CA ASP A 62 11.61 -8.26 15.02
C ASP A 62 11.44 -8.92 13.65
N ARG A 63 12.54 -9.17 12.94
CA ARG A 63 12.54 -9.68 11.55
C ARG A 63 11.72 -10.95 11.38
N GLN A 64 11.77 -11.88 12.33
CA GLN A 64 11.02 -13.13 12.24
C GLN A 64 9.51 -12.89 12.27
N GLN A 65 9.04 -12.02 13.15
CA GLN A 65 7.63 -11.68 13.25
C GLN A 65 7.19 -10.86 12.02
N ALA A 66 8.01 -9.92 11.56
CA ALA A 66 7.71 -9.11 10.39
C ALA A 66 7.49 -9.94 9.12
N LEU A 67 8.21 -11.06 8.94
CA LEU A 67 8.00 -11.97 7.81
C LEU A 67 6.67 -12.74 7.88
N LEU A 68 6.12 -12.93 9.08
CA LEU A 68 4.80 -13.52 9.29
C LEU A 68 3.70 -12.50 9.04
N ASP A 69 3.88 -11.28 9.55
CA ASP A 69 2.89 -10.22 9.46
C ASP A 69 2.82 -9.60 8.07
N TYR A 70 3.97 -9.44 7.40
CA TYR A 70 4.12 -8.76 6.10
C TYR A 70 4.65 -9.74 5.05
N PRO A 71 3.77 -10.54 4.42
CA PRO A 71 4.18 -11.56 3.48
C PRO A 71 4.70 -10.93 2.18
N ASP A 72 5.41 -11.75 1.39
CA ASP A 72 5.98 -11.35 0.11
C ASP A 72 4.89 -10.81 -0.85
N PRO A 73 4.99 -9.54 -1.30
CA PRO A 73 3.97 -8.93 -2.15
C PRO A 73 3.83 -9.61 -3.51
N ARG A 74 4.82 -10.38 -3.95
CA ARG A 74 4.74 -11.18 -5.20
C ARG A 74 3.65 -12.26 -5.14
N LEU A 75 3.22 -12.66 -3.95
CA LEU A 75 2.08 -13.56 -3.79
C LEU A 75 0.77 -12.96 -4.32
N VAL A 76 0.69 -11.63 -4.42
CA VAL A 76 -0.47 -10.90 -4.94
C VAL A 76 -0.16 -10.28 -6.32
N LEU A 77 1.02 -9.68 -6.48
CA LEU A 77 1.38 -8.94 -7.70
C LEU A 77 1.97 -9.83 -8.80
N GLY A 78 2.26 -11.10 -8.51
CA GLY A 78 2.86 -12.03 -9.46
C GLY A 78 4.37 -11.82 -9.60
N PRO A 79 4.98 -12.31 -10.71
CA PRO A 79 6.41 -12.20 -10.96
C PRO A 79 6.77 -10.76 -11.30
N LEU A 80 7.04 -9.99 -10.24
CA LEU A 80 7.82 -8.77 -10.34
C LEU A 80 9.28 -9.23 -10.47
N TYR A 81 10.00 -8.64 -11.43
CA TYR A 81 11.37 -8.95 -11.89
C TYR A 81 11.59 -10.31 -12.58
#